data_AF-A0A1D1YE53-F1
#
_entry.id   AF-A0A1D1YE53-F1
#
_cell.length_a   1.000
_cell.length_b   1.000
_cell.length_c   1.000
_cell.angle_alpha   90.00
_cell.angle_beta   90.00
_cell.angle_gamma   90.00
#
_symmetry.space_group_name_H-M   'P 1'
#
loop_
_entity.id
_entity.type
_entity.pdbx_description
1 polymer ?
#
loop_
_entity_poly.entity_id
_entity_poly.type
_entity_poly.pdbx_seq_one_letter_code
_entity_poly.pdbx_strand_id
1 'polypeptide(L)'
;DGTVPFRHGERIGFSYLVSQKYTGETAVVKILRKSKVHEFNIRLATHRRLVPAHIKGKPPSYYIIAGFVFTSISVPYLRSEYGKDYEYDTPVKLLDKLLHSMAQSEDEQLVVV
;
A
#
# COMPACT_ATOMS: atom_id res chain seq x y z
N ASP A 1 -4.72 -8.41 -21.23
CA ASP A 1 -5.65 -7.75 -20.29
C ASP A 1 -5.30 -8.03 -18.81
N GLY A 2 -4.12 -8.55 -18.47
CA GLY A 2 -3.75 -8.84 -17.07
C GLY A 2 -4.52 -9.99 -16.41
N THR A 3 -5.23 -10.82 -17.17
CA THR A 3 -6.02 -11.95 -16.65
C THR A 3 -5.33 -13.31 -16.84
N VAL A 4 -5.71 -14.27 -16.01
CA VAL A 4 -5.28 -15.67 -16.03
C VAL A 4 -6.49 -16.60 -16.07
N PRO A 5 -6.37 -17.81 -16.63
CA PRO A 5 -7.43 -18.82 -16.55
C PRO A 5 -7.79 -19.11 -15.10
N PHE A 6 -9.09 -19.19 -14.79
CA PHE A 6 -9.58 -19.45 -13.44
C PHE A 6 -10.31 -20.79 -13.33
N ARG A 7 -11.44 -20.90 -14.05
CA ARG A 7 -12.34 -22.06 -14.08
C ARG A 7 -12.85 -22.26 -15.51
N HIS A 8 -13.76 -23.21 -15.73
CA HIS A 8 -14.34 -23.56 -17.03
C HIS A 8 -14.75 -22.34 -17.87
N GLY A 9 -13.87 -21.89 -18.77
CA GLY A 9 -14.09 -20.73 -19.65
C GLY A 9 -13.92 -19.36 -18.98
N GLU A 10 -13.69 -19.30 -17.67
CA GLU A 10 -13.58 -18.05 -16.91
C GLU A 10 -12.14 -17.56 -16.77
N ARG A 11 -11.97 -16.25 -16.76
CA ARG A 11 -10.69 -15.56 -16.55
C ARG A 11 -10.80 -14.63 -15.35
N ILE A 12 -9.75 -14.55 -14.55
CA ILE A 12 -9.65 -13.68 -13.36
C ILE A 12 -8.38 -12.83 -13.43
N GLY A 13 -8.33 -11.71 -12.71
CA GLY A 13 -7.11 -10.90 -12.63
C GLY A 13 -5.91 -11.69 -12.09
N PHE A 14 -4.71 -11.45 -12.63
CA PHE A 14 -3.50 -12.17 -12.22
C PHE A 14 -3.18 -12.05 -10.73
N SER A 15 -3.65 -10.98 -10.08
CA SER A 15 -3.51 -10.73 -8.64
C SER A 15 -4.06 -11.87 -7.79
N TYR A 16 -5.03 -12.63 -8.32
CA TYR A 16 -5.56 -13.83 -7.68
C TYR A 16 -4.46 -14.84 -7.34
N LEU A 17 -3.58 -15.16 -8.30
CA LEU A 17 -2.48 -16.13 -8.08
C LEU A 17 -1.48 -15.64 -7.03
N VAL A 18 -1.29 -14.32 -6.91
CA VAL A 18 -0.42 -13.73 -5.90
C VAL A 18 -1.09 -13.80 -4.52
N SER A 19 -2.39 -13.51 -4.45
CA SER A 19 -3.17 -13.54 -3.20
C SER A 19 -3.41 -14.94 -2.62
N GLN A 20 -3.27 -15.99 -3.43
CA GLN A 20 -3.34 -17.38 -2.97
C GLN A 20 -2.10 -17.83 -2.18
N LYS A 21 -0.98 -17.10 -2.30
CA LYS A 21 0.29 -17.44 -1.66
C LYS A 21 0.42 -16.81 -0.28
N TYR A 22 1.22 -17.44 0.58
CA TYR A 22 1.53 -16.91 1.90
C TYR A 22 2.72 -15.94 1.89
N THR A 23 2.78 -15.08 2.90
CA THR A 23 3.91 -14.16 3.09
C THR A 23 5.20 -14.96 3.32
N GLY A 24 6.25 -14.62 2.58
CA GLY A 24 7.54 -15.33 2.62
C GLY A 24 7.68 -16.42 1.56
N GLU A 25 6.61 -16.83 0.89
CA GLU A 25 6.70 -17.79 -0.22
C GLU A 25 7.37 -17.18 -1.45
N THR A 26 8.01 -18.02 -2.25
CA THR A 26 8.62 -17.62 -3.52
C THR A 26 7.67 -17.87 -4.70
N ALA A 27 7.66 -16.95 -5.65
CA ALA A 27 6.97 -17.10 -6.93
C ALA A 27 7.94 -16.98 -8.10
N VAL A 28 7.81 -17.91 -9.05
CA VAL A 28 8.54 -17.87 -10.30
C VAL A 28 7.86 -16.85 -11.21
N VAL A 29 8.59 -15.83 -11.62
CA VAL A 29 8.11 -14.77 -12.52
C VAL A 29 8.96 -14.76 -13.77
N LYS A 30 8.32 -15.00 -14.91
CA LYS A 30 8.94 -14.95 -16.24
C LYS A 30 8.65 -13.60 -16.88
N ILE A 31 9.70 -12.88 -17.27
CA ILE A 31 9.59 -11.55 -17.89
C ILE A 31 10.35 -11.49 -19.21
N LEU A 32 9.90 -10.60 -20.09
CA LEU A 32 10.64 -10.22 -21.29
C LEU A 32 11.35 -8.89 -21.02
N ARG A 33 12.68 -8.86 -21.09
CA ARG A 33 13.48 -7.64 -20.92
C ARG A 33 14.54 -7.59 -22.01
N LYS A 34 14.62 -6.48 -22.75
CA LYS A 34 15.53 -6.31 -23.91
C LYS A 34 15.42 -7.48 -24.91
N SER A 35 14.19 -7.89 -25.22
CA SER A 35 13.86 -9.01 -26.13
C SER A 35 14.38 -10.39 -25.69
N LYS A 36 14.81 -10.55 -24.43
CA LYS A 36 15.23 -11.83 -23.85
C LYS A 36 14.29 -12.24 -22.73
N VAL A 37 13.98 -13.53 -22.69
CA VAL A 37 13.17 -14.12 -21.62
C VAL A 37 14.06 -14.35 -20.40
N HIS A 38 13.63 -13.84 -19.26
CA HIS A 38 14.29 -14.02 -17.97
C HIS A 38 13.31 -14.64 -16.98
N GLU A 39 13.84 -15.44 -16.06
CA GLU A 39 13.07 -16.10 -15.01
C GLU A 39 13.66 -15.73 -13.65
N PHE A 40 12.79 -15.30 -12.72
CA PHE A 40 13.19 -14.86 -11.39
C PHE A 40 12.36 -15.57 -10.32
N ASN A 41 13.02 -15.92 -9.22
CA ASN A 41 12.36 -16.37 -8.00
C ASN A 41 12.21 -15.18 -7.05
N ILE A 42 10.99 -14.64 -6.94
CA ILE A 42 10.70 -13.47 -6.12
C ILE A 42 10.02 -13.92 -4.83
N ARG A 43 10.58 -13.53 -3.68
CA ARG A 43 9.94 -13.73 -2.38
C ARG A 43 8.83 -12.71 -2.17
N LEU A 44 7.63 -13.19 -1.87
CA LEU A 44 6.44 -12.36 -1.67
C LEU A 44 6.40 -11.80 -0.25
N ALA A 45 5.99 -10.54 -0.13
CA ALA A 45 5.84 -9.83 1.14
C ALA A 45 4.49 -9.10 1.18
N THR A 46 4.02 -8.77 2.38
CA THR A 46 2.82 -7.95 2.55
C THR A 46 3.05 -6.54 2.02
N HIS A 47 2.07 -6.02 1.27
CA HIS A 47 2.14 -4.66 0.75
C HIS A 47 2.11 -3.62 1.89
N ARG A 48 3.15 -2.77 1.95
CA ARG A 48 3.27 -1.67 2.90
C ARG A 48 3.01 -0.36 2.18
N ARG A 49 2.00 0.39 2.63
CA ARG A 49 1.66 1.73 2.11
C ARG A 49 2.34 2.80 2.95
N LEU A 50 2.74 3.91 2.31
CA LEU A 50 3.26 5.09 3.01
C LEU A 50 2.22 5.66 3.99
N VAL A 51 0.96 5.70 3.56
CA VAL A 51 -0.19 6.02 4.41
C VAL A 51 -0.91 4.70 4.75
N PRO A 52 -0.81 4.21 6.00
CA PRO A 52 -1.43 2.93 6.38
C PRO A 52 -2.96 3.00 6.29
N ALA A 53 -3.57 1.97 5.71
CA ALA A 53 -5.02 1.83 5.67
C ALA A 53 -5.65 1.55 7.05
N HIS A 54 -4.85 1.02 7.99
CA HIS A 54 -5.27 0.69 9.35
C HIS A 54 -4.04 0.68 10.29
N ILE A 55 -4.27 0.97 11.58
CA ILE A 55 -3.24 0.98 12.63
C ILE A 55 -3.21 -0.29 13.48
N LYS A 56 -3.88 -1.37 13.02
CA LYS A 56 -3.92 -2.70 13.67
C LYS A 56 -4.31 -2.65 15.15
N GLY A 57 -5.23 -1.74 15.52
CA GLY A 57 -5.69 -1.57 16.90
C GLY A 57 -4.66 -0.96 17.86
N LYS A 58 -3.49 -0.55 17.38
CA LYS A 58 -2.53 0.20 18.18
C LYS A 58 -3.00 1.65 18.35
N PRO A 59 -2.68 2.31 19.47
CA PRO A 59 -2.92 3.74 19.59
C PRO A 59 -2.08 4.50 18.54
N PRO A 60 -2.61 5.59 17.95
CA PRO A 60 -1.85 6.41 17.02
C PRO A 60 -0.66 7.09 17.73
N SER A 61 0.50 7.06 17.09
CA SER A 61 1.72 7.67 17.62
C SER A 61 1.68 9.19 17.49
N TYR A 62 2.03 9.92 18.54
CA TYR A 62 2.14 11.37 18.54
C TYR A 62 3.32 11.85 19.41
N TYR A 63 3.78 13.07 19.17
CA TYR A 63 4.83 13.72 19.94
C TYR A 63 4.53 15.22 20.10
N ILE A 64 4.71 15.77 21.30
CA ILE A 64 4.35 17.17 21.59
C ILE A 64 5.60 17.93 22.01
N ILE A 65 5.86 19.07 21.36
CA ILE A 65 6.93 20.00 21.73
C ILE A 65 6.44 21.44 21.59
N ALA A 66 6.59 22.23 22.66
CA ALA A 66 6.19 23.65 22.69
C ALA A 66 4.76 23.95 22.20
N GLY A 67 3.82 23.02 22.44
CA GLY A 67 2.42 23.14 22.00
C GLY A 67 2.13 22.62 20.58
N PHE A 68 3.16 22.25 19.81
CA PHE A 68 3.00 21.61 18.50
C PHE A 68 2.80 20.10 18.65
N VAL A 69 1.81 19.54 17.96
CA VAL A 69 1.45 18.12 18.03
C VAL A 69 1.84 17.43 16.73
N PHE A 70 2.89 16.63 16.78
CA PHE A 70 3.34 15.83 15.64
C PHE A 70 2.64 14.48 15.64
N THR A 71 2.09 14.06 14.50
CA THR A 71 1.46 12.74 14.35
C THR A 71 1.69 12.15 12.97
N SER A 72 1.60 10.83 12.84
CA SER A 72 1.70 10.13 11.55
C SER A 72 0.34 10.03 10.85
N ILE A 73 0.29 10.36 9.56
CA ILE A 73 -0.93 10.23 8.75
C ILE A 73 -1.27 8.76 8.52
N SER A 74 -2.54 8.42 8.71
CA SER A 74 -3.15 7.14 8.37
C SER A 74 -4.56 7.36 7.83
N VAL A 75 -5.16 6.37 7.16
CA VAL A 75 -6.55 6.47 6.71
C VAL A 75 -7.53 6.72 7.89
N PRO A 76 -7.38 6.07 9.06
CA PRO A 76 -8.17 6.43 10.24
C PRO A 76 -8.00 7.89 10.69
N TYR A 77 -6.79 8.45 10.59
CA TYR A 77 -6.55 9.87 10.90
C TYR A 77 -7.29 10.78 9.92
N LEU A 78 -7.16 10.56 8.60
CA LEU A 78 -7.87 11.36 7.59
C LEU A 78 -9.38 11.29 7.74
N ARG A 79 -9.92 10.10 8.06
CA ARG A 79 -11.35 9.93 8.31
C ARG A 79 -11.82 10.62 9.60
N SER A 80 -10.94 10.74 10.60
CA SER A 80 -11.24 11.47 11.83
C SER A 80 -11.29 12.98 11.59
N GLU A 81 -10.30 13.52 10.86
CA GLU A 81 -10.18 14.97 10.63
C GLU A 81 -11.13 15.50 9.56
N TYR A 82 -11.33 14.75 8.48
CA TYR A 82 -12.11 15.18 7.29
C TYR A 82 -13.40 14.39 7.09
N GLY A 83 -13.77 13.51 8.03
CA GLY A 83 -15.01 12.75 7.97
C GLY A 83 -15.05 11.67 6.89
N LYS A 84 -16.26 11.30 6.45
CA LYS A 84 -16.46 10.20 5.48
C LYS A 84 -15.96 10.56 4.09
N ASP A 85 -16.07 11.82 3.72
CA ASP A 85 -15.70 12.35 2.40
C ASP A 85 -14.27 12.90 2.38
N TYR A 86 -13.39 12.34 3.22
CA TYR A 86 -11.97 12.72 3.30
C TYR A 86 -11.26 12.66 1.94
N GLU A 87 -11.75 11.88 0.98
CA GLU A 87 -11.19 11.80 -0.38
C GLU A 87 -11.35 13.11 -1.17
N TYR A 88 -12.29 13.99 -0.76
CA TYR A 88 -12.54 15.29 -1.36
C TYR A 88 -12.07 16.44 -0.46
N ASP A 89 -12.25 16.31 0.85
CA ASP A 89 -12.01 17.40 1.82
C ASP A 89 -10.55 17.45 2.31
N THR A 90 -9.78 16.36 2.14
CA THR A 90 -8.36 16.33 2.50
C THR A 90 -7.55 17.27 1.61
N PRO A 91 -6.59 18.05 2.14
CA PRO A 91 -5.69 18.87 1.35
C PRO A 91 -5.03 18.09 0.21
N VAL A 92 -5.02 18.67 -0.99
CA VAL A 92 -4.55 18.02 -2.23
C VAL A 92 -3.16 17.39 -2.10
N LYS A 93 -2.24 18.04 -1.37
CA LYS A 93 -0.88 17.50 -1.13
C LYS A 93 -0.88 16.20 -0.31
N LEU A 94 -1.79 16.08 0.65
CA LEU A 94 -1.93 14.87 1.46
C LEU A 94 -2.67 13.77 0.69
N LEU A 95 -3.66 14.17 -0.12
CA LEU A 95 -4.37 13.24 -0.99
C LEU A 95 -3.44 12.63 -2.06
N ASP A 96 -2.57 13.44 -2.66
CA ASP A 96 -1.53 12.98 -3.59
C ASP A 96 -0.60 11.95 -2.93
N LYS A 97 -0.18 12.21 -1.69
CA LYS A 97 0.59 11.26 -0.88
C LYS A 97 -0.15 9.95 -0.60
N LEU A 98 -1.46 10.01 -0.33
CA LEU A 98 -2.30 8.83 -0.09
C LEU A 98 -2.47 7.96 -1.33
N LEU A 99 -2.70 8.58 -2.49
CA LEU A 99 -3.08 7.88 -3.72
C LEU A 99 -1.89 7.44 -4.58
N HIS A 100 -0.81 8.21 -4.58
CA HIS A 100 0.26 8.05 -5.59
C HIS A 100 1.65 7.79 -5.01
N SER A 101 1.88 8.08 -3.72
CA SER A 101 3.21 7.89 -3.13
C SER A 101 3.45 6.45 -2.63
N MET A 102 4.64 5.93 -2.91
CA MET A 102 5.16 4.68 -2.36
C MET A 102 6.22 4.98 -1.30
N ALA A 103 6.28 4.16 -0.25
CA ALA A 103 7.34 4.25 0.75
C ALA A 103 8.71 3.93 0.10
N GLN A 104 9.70 4.77 0.35
CA GLN A 104 11.08 4.66 -0.12
C GLN A 104 11.96 3.88 0.87
N SER A 105 11.61 3.89 2.15
CA SER A 105 12.27 3.11 3.20
C SER A 105 11.28 2.23 3.95
N GLU A 106 11.78 1.20 4.64
CA GLU A 106 10.90 0.27 5.35
C GLU A 106 10.01 1.02 6.32
N ASP A 107 10.57 1.82 7.23
CA ASP A 107 9.81 2.48 8.30
C ASP A 107 9.36 3.91 8.02
N GLU A 108 9.25 4.28 6.75
CA GLU A 108 8.81 5.62 6.36
C GLU A 108 7.38 5.92 6.81
N GLN A 109 7.19 7.11 7.36
CA GLN A 109 5.90 7.65 7.77
C GLN A 109 5.77 9.11 7.36
N LEU A 110 4.57 9.50 6.95
CA LEU A 110 4.24 10.89 6.67
C LEU A 110 3.83 11.59 7.97
N VAL A 111 4.65 12.50 8.48
CA VAL A 111 4.40 13.23 9.73
C VAL A 111 3.82 14.61 9.44
N VAL A 112 2.80 15.00 10.19
CA VAL A 112 2.17 16.34 10.17
C VAL A 112 2.18 16.99 11.54
N VAL A 113 1.97 18.32 11.55
CA VAL A 113 1.91 19.22 12.71
C VAL A 113 0.59 19.95 12.72
#